data_AF-A0A9P0HZL7-F1
#
_entry.id   AF-A0A9P0HZL7-F1
#
_cell.length_a   1.000
_cell.length_b   1.000
_cell.length_c   1.000
_cell.angle_alpha   90.00
_cell.angle_beta   90.00
_cell.angle_gamma   90.00
#
_symmetry.space_group_name_H-M   'P 1'
#
loop_
_entity.id
_entity.type
_entity.pdbx_description
1 polymer ?
#
loop_
_entity_poly.entity_id
_entity_poly.type
_entity_poly.pdbx_seq_one_letter_code
_entity_poly.pdbx_strand_id
1 'polypeptide(L)'
;MSMVEEEVVVAPWVGPTSCKNTLSVIVLSFNNDIIEKLSKALTEVHDKGDYLWKLIVLKSFYLEEVVKRSDLTGKIGIDFVILAIDTSRLFCLKWARNALLQVNSDLKIRRVVLVNASGLPVNAMAISASELINFQNEMKLDILTANVFDSENATCLARRLLKYIEVSIGVKTGIPNLNV
;
A
#
# COMPACT_ATOMS: atom_id res chain seq x y z
N MET A 1 22.24 -27.89 -13.11
CA MET A 1 21.93 -27.27 -11.81
C MET A 1 20.49 -26.79 -11.89
N SER A 2 19.56 -27.49 -11.25
CA SER A 2 18.17 -27.05 -11.15
C SER A 2 18.14 -25.84 -10.22
N MET A 3 17.87 -24.66 -10.77
CA MET A 3 17.51 -23.50 -9.97
C MET A 3 16.21 -23.88 -9.28
N VAL A 4 16.30 -24.15 -7.98
CA VAL A 4 15.12 -24.21 -7.12
C VAL A 4 14.54 -22.80 -7.18
N GLU A 5 13.50 -22.61 -7.97
CA GLU A 5 12.67 -21.41 -7.90
C GLU A 5 12.16 -21.37 -6.46
N GLU A 6 12.73 -20.49 -5.64
CA GLU A 6 12.14 -20.18 -4.34
C GLU A 6 10.70 -19.76 -4.62
N GLU A 7 9.72 -20.51 -4.12
CA GLU A 7 8.30 -20.20 -4.27
C GLU A 7 8.05 -18.82 -3.65
N VAL A 8 8.08 -17.78 -4.47
CA VAL A 8 7.80 -16.42 -4.04
C VAL A 8 6.34 -16.39 -3.61
N VAL A 9 6.11 -16.16 -2.32
CA VAL A 9 4.76 -16.01 -1.77
C VAL A 9 4.12 -14.77 -2.41
N VAL A 10 3.10 -14.98 -3.23
CA VAL A 10 2.35 -13.91 -3.92
C VAL A 10 1.09 -13.59 -3.13
N ALA A 11 0.87 -12.30 -2.86
CA ALA A 11 -0.34 -11.85 -2.19
C ALA A 11 -1.63 -12.18 -2.96
N PRO A 12 -2.62 -12.80 -2.31
CA PRO A 12 -3.92 -13.05 -2.90
C PRO A 12 -4.66 -11.72 -3.16
N TRP A 13 -5.08 -11.55 -4.41
CA TRP A 13 -5.85 -10.38 -4.86
C TRP A 13 -7.36 -10.64 -4.93
N VAL A 14 -7.76 -11.90 -4.71
CA VAL A 14 -9.15 -12.35 -4.55
C VAL A 14 -9.19 -13.35 -3.40
N GLY A 15 -10.15 -13.19 -2.48
CA GLY A 15 -10.36 -14.10 -1.36
C GLY A 15 -11.75 -13.97 -0.74
N PRO A 16 -12.12 -14.77 0.26
CA PRO A 16 -13.40 -14.66 0.99
C PRO A 16 -13.74 -13.25 1.51
N THR A 17 -12.74 -12.40 1.79
CA THR A 17 -12.95 -10.99 2.19
C THR A 17 -13.13 -10.03 1.02
N SER A 18 -13.02 -10.52 -0.21
CA SER A 18 -13.50 -9.88 -1.45
C SER A 18 -15.02 -9.98 -1.46
N CYS A 19 -15.65 -9.30 -0.51
CA CYS A 19 -17.09 -9.28 -0.32
C CYS A 19 -17.66 -7.92 -0.70
N LYS A 20 -18.89 -7.92 -1.21
CA LYS A 20 -19.55 -6.72 -1.70
C LYS A 20 -19.52 -5.60 -0.65
N ASN A 21 -19.16 -4.39 -1.08
CA ASN A 21 -19.05 -3.19 -0.24
C ASN A 21 -17.99 -3.27 0.88
N THR A 22 -16.93 -4.07 0.72
CA THR A 22 -15.77 -4.06 1.64
C THR A 22 -14.48 -3.98 0.85
N LEU A 23 -13.54 -3.16 1.31
CA LEU A 23 -12.23 -3.01 0.70
C LEU A 23 -11.13 -3.25 1.72
N SER A 24 -10.24 -4.17 1.38
CA SER A 24 -9.08 -4.52 2.17
C SER A 24 -7.84 -3.82 1.61
N VAL A 25 -7.34 -2.84 2.37
CA VAL A 25 -6.15 -2.06 2.03
C VAL A 25 -5.03 -2.49 2.96
N ILE A 26 -3.85 -2.80 2.42
CA ILE A 26 -2.67 -3.06 3.23
C ILE A 26 -1.72 -1.87 3.22
N VAL A 27 -1.31 -1.43 4.41
CA VAL A 27 -0.22 -0.47 4.61
C VAL A 27 1.05 -1.24 4.92
N LEU A 28 2.01 -1.14 4.02
CA LEU A 28 3.35 -1.70 4.16
C LEU A 28 4.36 -0.58 4.45
N SER A 29 5.14 -0.74 5.51
CA SER A 29 6.34 0.08 5.74
C SER A 29 7.33 -0.73 6.56
N PHE A 30 8.63 -0.43 6.45
CA PHE A 30 9.59 -0.95 7.42
C PHE A 30 9.64 -0.09 8.72
N ASN A 31 8.86 0.99 8.79
CA ASN A 31 8.75 1.87 9.96
C ASN A 31 7.35 1.75 10.60
N ASN A 32 7.30 1.26 11.84
CA ASN A 32 6.05 1.02 12.57
C ASN A 32 5.22 2.31 12.79
N ASP A 33 5.89 3.42 13.08
CA ASP A 33 5.19 4.69 13.35
C ASP A 33 4.49 5.21 12.09
N ILE A 34 5.08 4.99 10.92
CA ILE A 34 4.48 5.33 9.64
C ILE A 34 3.25 4.47 9.38
N ILE A 35 3.33 3.16 9.64
CA ILE A 35 2.17 2.27 9.52
C ILE A 35 1.03 2.77 10.43
N GLU A 36 1.31 2.96 11.72
CA GLU A 36 0.28 3.34 12.69
C GLU A 36 -0.35 4.69 12.37
N LYS A 37 0.45 5.72 12.07
CA LYS A 37 -0.05 7.06 11.74
C LYS A 37 -0.88 7.06 10.46
N LEU A 38 -0.41 6.37 9.42
CA LEU A 38 -1.12 6.33 8.14
C LEU A 38 -2.40 5.51 8.25
N SER A 39 -2.36 4.34 8.88
CA SER A 39 -3.54 3.51 9.10
C SER A 39 -4.58 4.24 9.95
N LYS A 40 -4.16 4.92 11.01
CA LYS A 40 -5.07 5.74 11.84
C LYS A 40 -5.70 6.86 11.03
N ALA A 41 -4.93 7.59 10.24
CA ALA A 41 -5.46 8.66 9.38
C ALA A 41 -6.46 8.14 8.33
N LEU A 42 -6.20 6.97 7.73
CA LEU A 42 -7.12 6.31 6.80
C LEU A 42 -8.45 5.97 7.47
N THR A 43 -8.40 5.30 8.63
CA THR A 43 -9.61 4.95 9.39
C THR A 43 -10.38 6.19 9.83
N GLU A 44 -9.72 7.20 10.39
CA GLU A 44 -10.40 8.42 10.85
C GLU A 44 -11.07 9.22 9.73
N VAL A 45 -10.42 9.29 8.56
CA VAL A 45 -11.02 9.96 7.39
C VAL A 45 -12.19 9.14 6.85
N HIS A 46 -12.07 7.81 6.84
CA HIS A 46 -13.13 6.91 6.40
C HIS A 46 -14.36 6.99 7.32
N ASP A 47 -14.17 6.88 8.64
CA ASP A 47 -15.24 6.92 9.64
C ASP A 47 -16.02 8.24 9.63
N LYS A 48 -15.36 9.36 9.28
CA LYS A 48 -15.97 10.69 9.19
C LYS A 48 -16.54 11.00 7.80
N GLY A 49 -16.22 10.18 6.80
CA GLY A 49 -16.66 10.37 5.42
C GLY A 49 -17.95 9.62 5.11
N ASP A 50 -18.58 9.99 3.99
CA ASP A 50 -19.77 9.31 3.49
C ASP A 50 -19.38 8.23 2.46
N TYR A 51 -18.83 7.13 2.96
CA TYR A 51 -18.40 5.99 2.15
C TYR A 51 -19.44 4.87 2.20
N LEU A 52 -19.86 4.38 1.03
CA LEU A 52 -20.83 3.28 0.91
C LEU A 52 -20.21 1.88 1.08
N TRP A 53 -18.93 1.83 1.45
CA TRP A 53 -18.14 0.62 1.57
C TRP A 53 -17.33 0.64 2.88
N LYS A 54 -17.09 -0.54 3.46
CA LYS A 54 -16.30 -0.72 4.68
C LYS A 54 -14.82 -0.76 4.35
N LEU A 55 -14.00 -0.06 5.13
CA LEU A 55 -12.55 -0.09 5.01
C LEU A 55 -11.96 -1.08 6.02
N ILE A 56 -11.18 -2.05 5.54
CA ILE A 56 -10.31 -2.90 6.36
C ILE A 56 -8.87 -2.47 6.09
N VAL A 57 -8.18 -1.98 7.13
CA VAL A 57 -6.77 -1.59 7.03
C VAL A 57 -5.89 -2.66 7.65
N LEU A 58 -5.18 -3.40 6.81
CA LEU A 58 -4.14 -4.34 7.20
C LEU A 58 -2.82 -3.60 7.39
N LYS A 59 -2.03 -4.05 8.38
CA LYS A 59 -0.77 -3.43 8.78
C LYS A 59 0.33 -4.49 8.74
N SER A 60 1.42 -4.26 8.03
CA SER A 60 2.56 -5.18 8.05
C SER A 60 3.86 -4.55 7.62
N PHE A 61 4.97 -5.16 8.03
CA PHE A 61 6.30 -4.91 7.47
C PHE A 61 6.57 -5.74 6.22
N TYR A 62 5.99 -6.95 6.17
CA TYR A 62 6.24 -7.95 5.15
C TYR A 62 4.91 -8.51 4.65
N LEU A 63 4.73 -8.48 3.33
CA LEU A 63 3.51 -8.98 2.69
C LEU A 63 3.40 -10.50 2.87
N GLU A 64 4.51 -11.22 2.72
CA GLU A 64 4.64 -12.66 2.97
C GLU A 64 4.04 -13.13 4.31
N GLU A 65 4.29 -12.41 5.41
CA GLU A 65 3.75 -12.78 6.73
C GLU A 65 2.23 -12.71 6.76
N VAL A 66 1.64 -11.73 6.06
CA VAL A 66 0.18 -11.58 5.97
C VAL A 66 -0.41 -12.74 5.19
N VAL A 67 0.22 -13.12 4.07
CA VAL A 67 -0.23 -14.26 3.25
C VAL A 67 -0.19 -15.55 4.04
N LYS A 68 0.95 -15.87 4.67
CA LYS A 68 1.12 -17.09 5.50
C LYS A 68 0.08 -17.18 6.62
N ARG A 69 -0.23 -16.06 7.28
CA ARG A 69 -1.27 -16.03 8.33
C ARG A 69 -2.66 -16.20 7.74
N SER A 70 -2.94 -15.62 6.57
CA SER A 70 -4.23 -15.75 5.91
C SER A 70 -4.53 -17.19 5.48
N ASP A 71 -3.52 -17.95 5.05
CA ASP A 71 -3.70 -19.36 4.71
C ASP A 71 -4.13 -20.22 5.91
N LEU A 72 -3.76 -19.81 7.13
CA LEU A 72 -4.09 -20.52 8.38
C LEU A 72 -5.43 -20.07 9.00
N THR A 73 -5.81 -18.81 8.81
CA THR A 73 -6.95 -18.18 9.53
C THR A 73 -8.16 -17.91 8.65
N GLY A 74 -8.04 -18.19 7.35
CA GLY A 74 -9.02 -17.87 6.33
C GLY A 74 -8.44 -16.86 5.36
N LYS A 75 -8.50 -17.18 4.06
CA LYS A 75 -7.90 -16.38 3.00
C LYS A 75 -8.40 -14.94 3.06
N ILE A 76 -7.47 -13.98 2.98
CA ILE A 76 -7.75 -12.55 2.93
C ILE A 76 -7.52 -12.10 1.48
N GLY A 77 -8.47 -11.43 0.86
CA GLY A 77 -8.24 -10.70 -0.38
C GLY A 77 -7.64 -9.32 -0.06
N ILE A 78 -6.62 -8.92 -0.80
CA ILE A 78 -6.03 -7.57 -0.72
C ILE A 78 -6.48 -6.81 -1.98
N ASP A 79 -7.26 -5.75 -1.82
CA ASP A 79 -7.78 -4.95 -2.93
C ASP A 79 -6.82 -3.82 -3.34
N PHE A 80 -6.01 -3.34 -2.39
CA PHE A 80 -5.10 -2.21 -2.62
C PHE A 80 -3.88 -2.25 -1.68
N VAL A 81 -2.70 -1.86 -2.19
CA VAL A 81 -1.42 -1.85 -1.48
C VAL A 81 -0.88 -0.43 -1.39
N ILE A 82 -0.60 0.02 -0.17
CA ILE A 82 0.10 1.27 0.10
C ILE A 82 1.50 0.93 0.56
N LEU A 83 2.49 1.26 -0.26
CA LEU A 83 3.91 1.04 0.04
C LEU A 83 4.50 2.34 0.58
N ALA A 84 4.48 2.50 1.90
CA ALA A 84 4.99 3.69 2.58
C ALA A 84 6.48 3.55 2.90
N ILE A 85 7.31 4.34 2.22
CA ILE A 85 8.75 4.38 2.41
C ILE A 85 9.15 5.50 3.39
N ASP A 86 10.12 5.18 4.24
CA ASP A 86 10.83 6.15 5.07
C ASP A 86 12.17 6.49 4.41
N THR A 87 12.24 7.67 3.78
CA THR A 87 13.43 8.11 3.05
C THR A 87 14.60 8.51 3.96
N SER A 88 14.44 8.47 5.28
CA SER A 88 15.56 8.63 6.22
C SER A 88 16.51 7.42 6.23
N ARG A 89 16.20 6.35 5.48
CA ARG A 89 16.90 5.07 5.56
C ARG A 89 17.41 4.63 4.19
N LEU A 90 18.69 4.27 4.13
CA LEU A 90 19.40 3.92 2.90
C LEU A 90 18.75 2.78 2.10
N PHE A 91 18.25 1.74 2.79
CA PHE A 91 17.73 0.54 2.14
C PHE A 91 16.22 0.56 1.87
N CYS A 92 15.57 1.72 2.00
CA CYS A 92 14.11 1.84 1.82
C CYS A 92 13.65 1.39 0.43
N LEU A 93 14.36 1.77 -0.64
CA LEU A 93 14.01 1.39 -2.01
C LEU A 93 14.25 -0.10 -2.30
N LYS A 94 15.29 -0.70 -1.70
CA LYS A 94 15.54 -2.14 -1.81
C LYS A 94 14.43 -2.94 -1.14
N TRP A 95 14.02 -2.53 0.06
CA TRP A 95 12.88 -3.12 0.75
C TRP A 95 11.58 -2.98 -0.07
N ALA A 96 11.33 -1.79 -0.62
CA ALA A 96 10.16 -1.52 -1.46
C ALA A 96 10.12 -2.43 -2.70
N ARG A 97 11.28 -2.60 -3.37
CA ARG A 97 11.41 -3.52 -4.51
C ARG A 97 11.04 -4.96 -4.13
N ASN A 98 11.56 -5.45 -3.01
CA ASN A 98 11.28 -6.81 -2.55
C ASN A 98 9.80 -7.01 -2.19
N ALA A 99 9.18 -6.02 -1.53
CA ALA A 99 7.76 -6.05 -1.23
C ALA A 99 6.91 -6.10 -2.51
N LEU A 100 7.28 -5.32 -3.54
CA LEU A 100 6.59 -5.34 -4.83
C LEU A 100 6.70 -6.67 -5.55
N LEU A 101 7.83 -7.39 -5.45
CA LEU A 101 7.96 -8.71 -6.06
C LEU A 101 6.90 -9.70 -5.54
N GLN A 102 6.45 -9.53 -4.29
CA GLN A 102 5.41 -10.34 -3.65
C GLN A 102 3.97 -9.91 -4.02
N VAL A 103 3.79 -8.77 -4.70
CA VAL A 103 2.46 -8.30 -5.14
C VAL A 103 2.09 -8.99 -6.46
N ASN A 104 0.86 -9.51 -6.53
CA ASN A 104 0.30 -10.09 -7.76
C ASN A 104 0.32 -9.07 -8.93
N SER A 105 0.56 -9.54 -10.15
CA SER A 105 0.60 -8.69 -11.36
C SER A 105 -0.64 -7.83 -11.53
N ASP A 106 -1.81 -8.35 -11.20
CA ASP A 106 -3.08 -7.66 -11.40
C ASP A 106 -3.26 -6.54 -10.38
N LEU A 107 -2.74 -6.71 -9.17
CA LEU A 107 -2.69 -5.64 -8.16
C LEU A 107 -1.67 -4.56 -8.53
N LYS A 108 -0.53 -4.94 -9.13
CA LYS A 108 0.49 -3.96 -9.57
C LYS A 108 -0.09 -2.93 -10.54
N ILE A 109 -1.10 -3.31 -11.32
CA ILE A 109 -1.77 -2.40 -12.24
C ILE A 109 -2.74 -1.52 -11.44
N ARG A 110 -2.31 -0.28 -11.14
CA ARG A 110 -3.09 0.81 -10.50
C ARG A 110 -3.52 0.57 -9.05
N ARG A 111 -3.34 -0.61 -8.47
CA ARG A 111 -3.74 -0.92 -7.07
C ARG A 111 -2.57 -0.96 -6.10
N VAL A 112 -1.42 -0.45 -6.53
CA VAL A 112 -0.27 -0.16 -5.67
C VAL A 112 0.07 1.32 -5.78
N VAL A 113 0.31 1.97 -4.66
CA VAL A 113 0.80 3.35 -4.60
C VAL A 113 2.03 3.42 -3.72
N LEU A 114 3.03 4.18 -4.17
CA LEU A 114 4.23 4.49 -3.39
C LEU A 114 3.96 5.75 -2.57
N VAL A 115 4.24 5.71 -1.26
CA VAL A 115 4.09 6.88 -0.38
C VAL A 115 5.44 7.24 0.20
N ASN A 116 5.97 8.41 -0.14
CA ASN A 116 7.06 9.01 0.60
C ASN A 116 6.48 9.68 1.87
N ALA A 117 6.59 8.97 2.99
CA ALA A 117 5.87 9.30 4.23
C ALA A 117 6.68 10.11 5.24
N SER A 118 8.00 10.23 5.06
CA SER A 118 8.89 10.87 6.04
C SER A 118 8.72 12.39 6.09
N GLY A 119 8.25 13.01 5.00
CA GLY A 119 8.15 14.46 4.90
C GLY A 119 9.49 15.21 4.90
N LEU A 120 10.61 14.48 4.73
CA LEU A 120 11.94 15.08 4.79
C LEU A 120 12.22 15.94 3.55
N PRO A 121 12.90 17.10 3.72
CA PRO A 121 13.44 17.84 2.60
C PRO A 121 14.54 17.03 1.90
N VAL A 122 14.80 17.33 0.62
CA VAL A 122 15.69 16.52 -0.24
C VAL A 122 17.09 16.34 0.36
N ASN A 123 17.62 17.36 1.03
CA ASN A 123 18.94 17.35 1.66
C ASN A 123 19.03 16.52 2.96
N ALA A 124 17.90 16.12 3.54
CA ALA A 124 17.83 15.32 4.76
C ALA A 124 17.49 13.84 4.49
N MET A 125 17.26 13.47 3.23
CA MET A 125 17.00 12.08 2.85
C MET A 125 18.31 11.28 2.82
N ALA A 126 18.23 10.02 3.21
CA ALA A 126 19.34 9.07 3.06
C ALA A 126 19.50 8.57 1.62
N ILE A 127 18.47 8.74 0.79
CA ILE A 127 18.50 8.46 -0.64
C ILE A 127 18.39 9.77 -1.44
N SER A 128 18.90 9.78 -2.66
CA SER A 128 18.74 10.93 -3.55
C SER A 128 17.32 11.00 -4.12
N ALA A 129 16.86 12.21 -4.44
CA ALA A 129 15.59 12.40 -5.16
C ALA A 129 15.59 11.70 -6.53
N SER A 130 16.74 11.64 -7.20
CA SER A 130 16.90 10.94 -8.48
C SER A 130 16.70 9.43 -8.35
N GLU A 131 17.23 8.80 -7.30
CA GLU A 131 17.00 7.37 -7.05
C GLU A 131 15.51 7.07 -6.81
N LEU A 132 14.82 7.94 -6.07
CA LEU A 132 13.39 7.79 -5.82
C LEU A 132 12.56 7.92 -7.11
N ILE A 133 12.86 8.92 -7.95
CA ILE A 133 12.19 9.14 -9.25
C ILE A 133 12.48 7.98 -10.20
N ASN A 134 13.73 7.50 -10.27
CA ASN A 134 14.08 6.36 -11.10
C ASN A 134 13.33 5.10 -10.65
N PHE A 135 13.29 4.84 -9.35
CA PHE A 135 12.53 3.73 -8.78
C PHE A 135 11.04 3.81 -9.15
N GLN A 136 10.42 5.00 -9.02
CA GLN A 136 9.03 5.22 -9.41
C GLN A 136 8.80 4.87 -10.89
N ASN A 137 9.66 5.38 -11.79
CA ASN A 137 9.53 5.16 -13.23
C ASN A 137 9.74 3.69 -13.62
N GLU A 138 10.75 3.03 -13.03
CA GLU A 138 11.03 1.61 -13.26
C GLU A 138 9.86 0.73 -12.83
N MET A 139 9.27 1.02 -11.66
CA MET A 139 8.16 0.24 -11.10
C MET A 139 6.79 0.64 -11.65
N LYS A 140 6.72 1.74 -12.43
CA LYS A 140 5.47 2.31 -12.98
C LYS A 140 4.41 2.55 -11.89
N LEU A 141 4.85 3.08 -10.76
CA LEU A 141 3.98 3.40 -9.63
C LEU A 141 3.65 4.89 -9.59
N ASP A 142 2.44 5.20 -9.15
CA ASP A 142 2.13 6.55 -8.71
C ASP A 142 2.78 6.81 -7.36
N ILE A 143 3.29 8.03 -7.16
CA ILE A 143 3.91 8.46 -5.91
C ILE A 143 3.10 9.58 -5.26
N LEU A 144 2.83 9.43 -3.97
CA LEU A 144 2.30 10.48 -3.11
C LEU A 144 3.33 10.82 -2.03
N THR A 145 3.47 12.10 -1.73
CA THR A 145 4.40 12.58 -0.69
C THR A 145 3.61 13.33 0.36
N ALA A 146 3.84 13.00 1.63
CA ALA A 146 3.36 13.78 2.76
C ALA A 146 4.21 13.48 4.01
N ASN A 147 4.25 14.40 4.95
CA ASN A 147 4.76 14.12 6.29
C ASN A 147 3.66 13.44 7.11
N VAL A 148 3.74 12.14 7.35
CA VAL A 148 2.71 11.44 8.16
C VAL A 148 2.84 11.74 9.66
N PHE A 149 3.95 12.34 10.10
CA PHE A 149 4.14 12.72 11.49
C PHE A 149 3.34 13.96 11.87
N ASP A 150 3.05 14.82 10.89
CA ASP A 150 2.12 15.93 11.00
C ASP A 150 0.68 15.47 10.72
N SER A 151 -0.23 15.71 11.67
CA SER A 151 -1.59 15.16 11.61
C SER A 151 -2.44 15.72 10.47
N GLU A 152 -2.26 16.99 10.12
CA GLU A 152 -3.01 17.61 9.04
C GLU A 152 -2.58 17.04 7.69
N ASN A 153 -1.27 16.93 7.47
CA ASN A 153 -0.70 16.30 6.29
C ASN A 153 -1.09 14.81 6.18
N ALA A 154 -1.07 14.06 7.28
CA ALA A 154 -1.52 12.68 7.31
C ALA A 154 -3.00 12.55 6.91
N THR A 155 -3.86 13.44 7.43
CA THR A 155 -5.29 13.50 7.09
C THR A 155 -5.50 13.84 5.61
N CYS A 156 -4.75 14.80 5.07
CA CYS A 156 -4.80 15.17 3.66
C CYS A 156 -4.36 14.02 2.76
N LEU A 157 -3.25 13.34 3.10
CA LEU A 157 -2.77 12.15 2.41
C LEU A 157 -3.82 11.04 2.44
N ALA A 158 -4.42 10.74 3.60
CA ALA A 158 -5.46 9.72 3.73
C ALA A 158 -6.67 10.02 2.83
N ARG A 159 -7.15 11.27 2.79
CA ARG A 159 -8.23 11.68 1.85
C ARG A 159 -7.85 11.44 0.39
N ARG A 160 -6.61 11.76 0.00
CA ARG A 160 -6.11 11.52 -1.36
C ARG A 160 -6.02 10.03 -1.68
N LEU A 161 -5.51 9.23 -0.75
CA LEU A 161 -5.41 7.78 -0.88
C LEU A 161 -6.78 7.13 -1.04
N LEU A 162 -7.77 7.49 -0.20
CA LEU A 162 -9.12 6.94 -0.30
C LEU A 162 -9.76 7.28 -1.66
N LYS A 163 -9.63 8.52 -2.15
CA LYS A 163 -10.09 8.88 -3.51
C LYS A 163 -9.36 8.08 -4.60
N TYR A 164 -8.05 7.89 -4.45
CA TYR A 164 -7.27 7.13 -5.40
C TYR A 164 -7.70 5.66 -5.42
N ILE A 165 -7.97 5.06 -4.25
CA ILE A 165 -8.54 3.72 -4.11
C ILE A 165 -9.88 3.65 -4.83
N GLU A 166 -10.80 4.59 -4.60
CA GLU A 166 -12.11 4.61 -5.24
C GLU A 166 -12.03 4.60 -6.78
N VAL A 167 -11.10 5.38 -7.34
CA VAL A 167 -10.85 5.44 -8.79
C VAL A 167 -10.21 4.15 -9.28
N SER A 168 -9.25 3.60 -8.55
CA SER A 168 -8.48 2.41 -8.94
C SER A 168 -9.33 1.14 -9.05
N ILE A 169 -10.31 0.99 -8.17
CA ILE A 169 -11.23 -0.16 -8.14
C ILE A 169 -12.56 0.11 -8.85
N GLY A 170 -12.79 1.37 -9.25
CA GLY A 170 -13.98 1.78 -9.97
C GLY A 170 -15.27 1.80 -9.13
N VAL A 171 -15.23 2.29 -7.88
CA VAL A 171 -16.40 2.35 -6.97
C VAL A 171 -17.62 3.01 -7.62
N LYS A 172 -17.38 4.04 -8.44
CA LYS A 172 -18.44 4.81 -9.11
C LYS A 172 -18.57 4.50 -10.61
N THR A 173 -17.62 3.76 -11.19
CA THR A 173 -17.52 3.55 -12.64
C THR A 173 -17.69 2.10 -13.06
N GLY A 174 -17.57 1.14 -12.13
CA GLY A 174 -17.69 -0.30 -12.40
C GLY A 174 -16.53 -0.90 -13.22
N ILE A 175 -15.41 -0.20 -13.40
CA ILE A 175 -14.23 -0.71 -14.14
C ILE A 175 -12.96 -0.24 -13.42
N PRO A 176 -12.00 -1.13 -13.09
CA PRO A 176 -12.01 -2.59 -13.20
C PRO A 176 -12.66 -3.17 -11.95
N ASN A 177 -13.92 -3.58 -12.10
CA ASN A 177 -14.73 -4.13 -11.02
C ASN A 177 -14.03 -5.35 -10.41
N LEU A 178 -13.73 -5.31 -9.12
CA LEU A 178 -13.39 -6.54 -8.41
C LEU A 178 -14.32 -6.86 -7.26
N ASN A 179 -14.95 -5.91 -6.54
CA ASN A 179 -15.76 -6.22 -5.34
C ASN A 179 -16.84 -5.18 -4.92
N VAL A 180 -17.27 -4.25 -5.78
CA VAL A 180 -18.27 -3.22 -5.41
C VAL A 180 -19.58 -3.40 -6.19
#